data_AF-A0AAP0HZQ2-F1
#
_entry.id   AF-A0AAP0HZQ2-F1
#
_cell.length_a   1.000
_cell.length_b   1.000
_cell.length_c   1.000
_cell.angle_alpha   90.00
_cell.angle_beta   90.00
_cell.angle_gamma   90.00
#
_symmetry.space_group_name_H-M   'P 1'
#
loop_
_entity.id
_entity.type
_entity.pdbx_description
1 polymer ?
#
loop_
_entity_poly.entity_id
_entity_poly.type
_entity_poly.pdbx_seq_one_letter_code
_entity_poly.pdbx_strand_id
1 'polypeptide(L)'
;MPVYASRAWITRNYKGLQDKIQLVPIDLWKRPAWYKEKVYPENKVPALEHNNVVIGDSLDVVKYIDNNFEGPSLLPNDPAKREFVEELLAYTDKFVGAVYARLRGGGDAWI
;
A
#
# COMPACT_ATOMS: atom_id res chain seq x y z
N MET A 1 3.27 -0.75 -12.56
CA MET A 1 3.00 -0.36 -11.16
C MET A 1 2.96 -1.63 -10.30
N PRO A 2 3.72 -1.71 -9.21
CA PRO A 2 3.71 -2.86 -8.29
C PRO A 2 2.35 -3.01 -7.60
N VAL A 3 1.82 -4.23 -7.51
CA VAL A 3 0.46 -4.52 -6.99
C VAL A 3 0.21 -3.92 -5.60
N TYR A 4 1.20 -3.95 -4.72
CA TYR A 4 1.09 -3.40 -3.37
C TYR A 4 1.06 -1.86 -3.36
N ALA A 5 1.87 -1.21 -4.21
CA ALA A 5 1.88 0.25 -4.32
C ALA A 5 0.58 0.79 -4.97
N SER A 6 -0.07 0.00 -5.82
CA SER A 6 -1.36 0.33 -6.41
C SER A 6 -2.43 0.61 -5.36
N ARG A 7 -2.43 -0.12 -4.23
CA ARG A 7 -3.41 0.07 -3.14
C ARG A 7 -3.37 1.51 -2.61
N ALA A 8 -2.17 2.00 -2.27
CA ALA A 8 -1.97 3.36 -1.79
C ALA A 8 -2.34 4.42 -2.84
N TRP A 9 -1.98 4.21 -4.11
CA TRP A 9 -2.30 5.17 -5.18
C TRP A 9 -3.80 5.23 -5.47
N ILE A 10 -4.50 4.09 -5.53
CA ILE A 10 -5.96 4.05 -5.68
C ILE A 10 -6.63 4.79 -4.52
N THR A 11 -6.21 4.51 -3.27
CA THR A 11 -6.72 5.19 -2.08
C THR A 11 -6.55 6.71 -2.15
N ARG A 12 -5.35 7.19 -2.51
CA ARG A 12 -5.08 8.62 -2.73
C ARG A 12 -6.06 9.24 -3.73
N ASN A 13 -6.24 8.59 -4.88
CA ASN A 13 -7.07 9.13 -5.94
C ASN A 13 -8.55 9.11 -5.57
N TYR A 14 -9.02 8.03 -4.95
CA TYR A 14 -10.40 7.89 -4.52
C TYR A 14 -10.77 8.91 -3.45
N LYS A 15 -9.86 9.22 -2.52
CA LYS A 15 -10.08 10.23 -1.49
C LYS A 15 -9.92 11.68 -1.98
N GLY A 16 -9.55 11.90 -3.24
CA GLY A 16 -9.34 13.25 -3.78
C GLY A 16 -8.08 13.93 -3.24
N LEU A 17 -7.05 13.17 -2.87
CA LEU A 17 -5.84 13.65 -2.19
C LEU A 17 -4.70 13.96 -3.16
N GLN A 18 -4.99 14.23 -4.43
CA GLN A 18 -3.97 14.41 -5.45
C GLN A 18 -3.05 15.60 -5.16
N ASP A 19 -3.63 16.68 -4.63
CA ASP A 19 -2.90 17.91 -4.29
C ASP A 19 -2.24 17.86 -2.89
N LYS A 20 -2.62 16.86 -2.07
CA LYS A 20 -2.11 16.70 -0.70
C LYS A 20 -1.01 15.64 -0.57
N ILE A 21 -1.07 14.60 -1.40
CA ILE A 21 -0.09 13.50 -1.40
C ILE A 21 0.66 13.52 -2.72
N GLN A 22 1.96 13.81 -2.66
CA GLN A 22 2.83 13.76 -3.85
C GLN A 22 3.22 12.31 -4.16
N LEU A 23 3.22 11.96 -5.46
CA LEU A 23 3.76 10.67 -5.92
C LEU A 23 5.24 10.82 -6.25
N VAL A 24 6.07 9.96 -5.64
CA VAL A 24 7.49 9.84 -5.96
C VAL A 24 7.72 8.45 -6.56
N PRO A 25 7.85 8.32 -7.89
CA PRO A 25 8.07 7.03 -8.53
C PRO A 25 9.48 6.51 -8.22
N ILE A 26 9.57 5.26 -7.75
CA ILE A 26 10.83 4.55 -7.54
C ILE A 26 10.99 3.49 -8.62
N ASP A 27 12.09 3.54 -9.37
CA ASP A 27 12.50 2.45 -10.24
C ASP A 27 12.94 1.26 -9.38
N LEU A 28 12.23 0.13 -9.48
CA LEU A 28 12.52 -1.05 -8.66
C LEU A 28 13.75 -1.84 -9.14
N TRP A 29 14.12 -1.72 -10.42
CA TRP A 29 15.32 -2.36 -10.95
C TRP A 29 16.58 -1.59 -10.58
N LYS A 30 16.43 -0.28 -10.38
CA LYS A 30 17.49 0.65 -10.01
C LYS A 30 17.05 1.55 -8.87
N ARG A 31 16.79 0.96 -7.71
CA ARG A 31 16.37 1.71 -6.52
C ARG A 31 17.46 2.71 -6.11
N PRO A 32 17.12 3.98 -5.89
CA PRO A 32 18.10 4.97 -5.47
C PRO A 32 18.52 4.72 -4.01
N ALA A 33 19.81 4.87 -3.71
CA ALA A 33 20.36 4.60 -2.37
C ALA A 33 19.69 5.42 -1.27
N TRP A 34 19.37 6.69 -1.57
CA TRP A 34 18.72 7.60 -0.63
C TRP A 34 17.37 7.09 -0.12
N TYR A 35 16.65 6.27 -0.89
CA TYR A 35 15.34 5.78 -0.47
C TYR A 35 15.46 4.89 0.76
N LYS A 36 16.38 3.92 0.71
CA LYS A 36 16.68 3.05 1.85
C LYS A 36 17.29 3.83 3.02
N GLU A 37 18.21 4.75 2.72
CA GLU A 37 18.98 5.45 3.75
C GLU A 37 18.18 6.52 4.50
N LYS A 38 17.24 7.17 3.82
CA LYS A 38 16.59 8.40 4.33
C LYS A 38 15.09 8.31 4.45
N VAL A 39 14.43 7.42 3.70
CA VAL A 39 12.96 7.33 3.68
C VAL A 39 12.50 6.05 4.34
N TYR A 40 12.78 4.89 3.74
CA TYR A 40 12.24 3.63 4.21
C TYR A 40 13.30 2.51 4.22
N PRO A 41 13.90 2.19 5.39
CA PRO A 41 15.01 1.23 5.54
C PRO A 41 14.76 -0.18 4.99
N GLU A 42 13.50 -0.62 5.00
CA GLU A 42 13.04 -1.90 4.45
C GLU A 42 13.16 -1.93 2.93
N ASN A 43 13.33 -0.77 2.30
CA ASN A 43 13.59 -0.59 0.87
C ASN A 43 12.50 -1.20 -0.01
N LYS A 44 11.25 -1.25 0.46
CA LYS A 44 10.06 -1.75 -0.26
C LYS A 44 9.14 -0.60 -0.65
N VAL A 45 8.19 -0.85 -1.53
CA VAL A 45 7.10 0.10 -1.86
C VAL A 45 5.74 -0.57 -1.64
N PRO A 46 4.69 0.19 -1.24
CA PRO A 46 4.68 1.62 -0.98
C PRO A 46 5.33 2.00 0.36
N ALA A 47 5.73 3.26 0.48
CA ALA A 47 5.97 3.95 1.75
C ALA A 47 5.33 5.34 1.66
N LEU A 48 4.74 5.78 2.77
CA LEU A 48 4.13 7.11 2.90
C LEU A 48 4.88 7.88 3.98
N GLU A 49 5.42 9.04 3.62
CA GLU A 49 5.98 9.99 4.58
C GLU A 49 4.91 11.05 4.91
N HIS A 50 4.58 11.21 6.18
CA HIS A 50 3.65 12.24 6.65
C HIS A 50 3.99 12.63 8.09
N ASN A 51 4.05 13.94 8.39
CA ASN A 51 4.38 14.47 9.72
C ASN A 51 5.67 13.88 10.32
N ASN A 52 6.72 13.75 9.51
CA ASN A 52 8.02 13.15 9.88
C ASN A 52 7.95 11.68 10.33
N VAL A 53 6.86 10.98 9.99
CA VAL A 53 6.72 9.53 10.19
C VAL A 53 6.64 8.86 8.84
N VAL A 54 7.32 7.72 8.70
CA VAL A 54 7.24 6.88 7.50
C VAL A 54 6.43 5.63 7.81
N ILE A 55 5.37 5.43 7.05
CA ILE A 55 4.48 4.28 7.12
C ILE A 55 4.77 3.37 5.93
N GLY A 56 5.19 2.15 6.21
CA GLY A 56 5.30 1.08 5.21
C GLY A 56 4.10 0.15 5.24
N ASP A 57 4.19 -0.96 4.49
CA ASP A 57 3.11 -1.91 4.23
C ASP A 57 1.90 -1.31 3.51
N SER A 58 1.45 -1.98 2.44
CA SER A 58 0.36 -1.47 1.61
C SER A 58 -0.97 -1.32 2.35
N LEU A 59 -1.29 -2.19 3.31
CA LEU A 59 -2.57 -2.10 4.03
C LEU A 59 -2.49 -1.04 5.13
N ASP A 60 -1.36 -0.94 5.81
CA ASP A 60 -1.14 0.08 6.84
C ASP A 60 -1.12 1.48 6.23
N VAL A 61 -0.49 1.66 5.07
CA VAL A 61 -0.56 2.93 4.31
C VAL A 61 -2.00 3.28 3.96
N VAL A 62 -2.81 2.32 3.50
CA VAL A 62 -4.23 2.58 3.19
C VAL A 62 -5.02 2.97 4.43
N LYS A 63 -4.88 2.22 5.53
CA LYS A 63 -5.54 2.50 6.82
C LYS A 63 -5.11 3.87 7.36
N TYR A 64 -3.84 4.20 7.27
CA TYR A 64 -3.31 5.50 7.69
C TYR A 64 -3.91 6.64 6.86
N ILE A 65 -3.93 6.52 5.53
CA ILE A 65 -4.51 7.55 4.66
C ILE A 65 -6.00 7.75 4.97
N ASP A 66 -6.76 6.66 5.18
CA ASP A 66 -8.19 6.76 5.45
C ASP A 66 -8.48 7.47 6.78
N ASN A 67 -7.66 7.23 7.80
CA ASN A 67 -7.85 7.76 9.15
C ASN A 67 -7.30 9.20 9.35
N ASN A 68 -6.31 9.62 8.56
CA ASN A 68 -5.58 10.87 8.80
C ASN A 68 -5.86 11.97 7.76
N PHE A 69 -6.57 11.66 6.67
CA PHE A 69 -6.89 12.62 5.63
C PHE A 69 -8.39 12.67 5.37
N GLU A 70 -8.87 13.86 5.02
CA GLU A 70 -10.24 14.10 4.57
C GLU A 70 -10.59 13.32 3.30
N GLY A 71 -11.87 13.32 2.95
CA GLY A 71 -12.41 12.64 1.77
C GLY A 71 -13.35 11.49 2.16
N PRO A 72 -13.93 10.78 1.18
CA PRO A 72 -14.82 9.66 1.43
C PRO A 72 -14.14 8.58 2.30
N SER A 73 -14.89 8.03 3.25
CA SER A 73 -14.47 6.86 4.04
C SER A 73 -14.31 5.65 3.13
N LEU A 74 -13.26 4.86 3.32
CA LEU A 74 -13.08 3.58 2.62
C LEU A 74 -13.86 2.46 3.29
N LEU A 75 -14.14 2.59 4.59
CA LEU A 75 -14.87 1.59 5.35
C LEU A 75 -16.36 1.92 5.44
N PRO A 76 -17.24 0.89 5.37
CA PRO A 76 -18.67 1.07 5.64
C PRO A 76 -18.89 1.44 7.11
N ASN A 77 -20.03 2.07 7.43
CA ASN A 77 -20.39 2.39 8.82
C ASN A 77 -20.94 1.19 9.59
N ASP A 78 -21.54 0.25 8.87
CA ASP A 78 -22.15 -0.95 9.46
C ASP A 78 -21.07 -1.89 10.04
N PRO A 79 -21.17 -2.29 11.32
CA PRO A 79 -20.17 -3.13 11.96
C PRO A 79 -19.98 -4.50 11.29
N ALA A 80 -21.06 -5.16 10.88
CA ALA A 80 -20.98 -6.48 10.24
C ALA A 80 -20.29 -6.39 8.87
N LYS A 81 -20.56 -5.33 8.11
CA LYS A 81 -19.84 -5.06 6.86
C LYS A 81 -18.36 -4.73 7.09
N ARG A 82 -17.99 -4.08 8.20
CA ARG A 82 -16.58 -3.84 8.55
C ARG A 82 -15.85 -5.15 8.86
N GLU A 83 -16.47 -6.02 9.64
CA GLU A 83 -15.91 -7.35 9.94
C GLU A 83 -15.67 -8.14 8.66
N PHE A 84 -16.65 -8.15 7.75
CA PHE A 84 -16.51 -8.79 6.44
C PHE A 84 -15.38 -8.21 5.59
N VAL A 85 -15.16 -6.88 5.64
CA VAL A 85 -14.02 -6.24 4.96
C VAL A 85 -12.69 -6.72 5.55
N GLU A 86 -12.54 -6.79 6.87
CA GLU A 86 -11.30 -7.29 7.50
C GLU A 86 -11.05 -8.77 7.16
N GLU A 87 -12.09 -9.61 7.09
CA GLU A 87 -11.98 -11.00 6.64
C GLU A 87 -11.46 -11.08 5.19
N LEU A 88 -12.04 -10.29 4.29
CA LEU A 88 -11.59 -10.23 2.89
C LEU A 88 -10.14 -9.76 2.78
N LEU A 89 -9.76 -8.72 3.55
CA LEU A 89 -8.39 -8.22 3.58
C LEU A 89 -7.41 -9.31 4.05
N ALA A 90 -7.74 -10.03 5.12
CA ALA A 90 -6.93 -11.14 5.62
C ALA A 90 -6.78 -12.29 4.60
N TYR A 91 -7.77 -12.49 3.73
CA TYR A 91 -7.69 -13.48 2.65
C TYR A 91 -6.79 -13.01 1.49
N THR A 92 -6.60 -11.70 1.29
CA THR A 92 -5.88 -11.19 0.11
C THR A 92 -4.46 -11.69 -0.02
N ASP A 93 -3.73 -11.86 1.09
CA ASP A 93 -2.34 -12.34 1.04
C ASP A 93 -2.23 -13.78 0.52
N LYS A 94 -3.18 -14.64 0.91
CA LYS A 94 -3.26 -16.01 0.40
C LYS A 94 -3.58 -16.03 -1.09
N PHE A 95 -4.53 -15.21 -1.52
CA PHE A 95 -4.92 -15.10 -2.91
C PHE A 95 -3.77 -14.58 -3.79
N VAL A 96 -3.16 -13.46 -3.38
CA VAL A 96 -2.04 -12.85 -4.09
C VAL A 96 -0.84 -13.79 -4.15
N GLY A 97 -0.53 -14.47 -3.04
CA GLY A 97 0.51 -15.50 -3.00
C GLY A 97 0.25 -16.65 -3.99
N ALA A 98 -0.98 -17.18 -4.03
CA ALA A 98 -1.36 -18.24 -4.96
C ALA A 98 -1.27 -17.79 -6.44
N VAL A 99 -1.74 -16.57 -6.74
CA VAL A 99 -1.64 -15.99 -8.09
C VAL A 99 -0.18 -15.83 -8.50
N TYR A 100 0.68 -15.29 -7.63
CA TYR A 100 2.11 -15.15 -7.94
C TYR A 100 2.81 -16.49 -8.12
N ALA A 101 2.52 -17.48 -7.27
CA ALA A 101 3.07 -18.82 -7.41
C ALA A 101 2.72 -19.43 -8.78
N ARG A 102 1.48 -19.23 -9.24
CA ARG A 102 1.02 -19.69 -10.54
C ARG A 102 1.66 -18.95 -11.71
N LEU A 103 1.81 -17.63 -11.61
CA LEU A 103 2.34 -16.79 -12.68
C LEU A 103 3.87 -16.86 -12.81
N ARG A 104 4.60 -17.10 -11.70
CA ARG A 104 6.07 -17.10 -11.69
C ARG A 104 6.73 -18.46 -11.86
N GLY A 105 5.97 -19.54 -11.92
CA GLY A 105 6.55 -20.89 -12.11
C GLY A 105 7.53 -21.28 -11.00
N GLY A 106 7.25 -20.95 -9.74
CA GLY A 106 8.02 -21.45 -8.58
C GLY A 106 9.41 -20.83 -8.36
N GLY A 107 9.54 -19.50 -8.38
CA GLY A 107 10.78 -18.79 -8.01
C GLY A 107 10.54 -17.64 -7.02
N ASP A 108 11.46 -17.50 -6.08
CA ASP A 108 11.32 -16.82 -4.78
C ASP A 108 10.78 -15.38 -4.77
N ALA A 109 10.11 -15.08 -3.66
CA ALA A 109 9.56 -13.78 -3.29
C ALA A 109 10.67 -12.74 -3.09
N TRP A 110 10.29 -11.46 -3.10
CA TRP A 110 11.13 -10.24 -2.97
C TRP A 110 11.59 -9.59 -4.28
N ILE A 111 10.62 -8.98 -4.98
CA ILE A 111 10.79 -7.61 -5.52
C ILE A 111 9.81 -6.70 -4.80
#